data_AF-A0A0G4NHG7-F1
#
_entry.id   AF-A0A0G4NHG7-F1
#
_cell.length_a   1.000
_cell.length_b   1.000
_cell.length_c   1.000
_cell.angle_alpha   90.00
_cell.angle_beta   90.00
_cell.angle_gamma   90.00
#
_symmetry.space_group_name_H-M   'P 1'
#
loop_
_entity.id
_entity.type
_entity.pdbx_description
1 polymer ?
#
loop_
_entity_poly.entity_id
_entity_poly.type
_entity_poly.pdbx_seq_one_letter_code
_entity_poly.pdbx_strand_id
1 'polypeptide(L)'
;VQELGREGILPFSRFWASNKPFNAPLAGLFEHWLICIIVMLAPPPGDAYNFLLNLISYPLAIINVFVAGGLVHLYLNRSAWNWNPPFSASLPVVIFFLLSNIYLVVAPFVPPPTP
;
A
#
# COMPACT_ATOMS: atom_id res chain seq x y z
N VAL A 1 7.42 -6.96 4.42
CA VAL A 1 8.19 -6.90 5.70
C VAL A 1 9.58 -7.50 5.55
N GLN A 2 9.73 -8.74 5.07
CA GLN A 2 11.03 -9.41 5.02
C GLN A 2 12.08 -8.72 4.13
N GLU A 3 11.74 -8.32 2.90
CA GLU A 3 12.65 -7.58 2.01
C GLU A 3 13.01 -6.20 2.59
N LEU A 4 12.04 -5.48 3.16
CA LEU A 4 12.29 -4.22 3.90
C LEU A 4 13.23 -4.44 5.10
N GLY A 5 13.14 -5.60 5.76
CA GLY A 5 14.07 -6.02 6.80
C GLY A 5 15.47 -6.35 6.27
N ARG A 6 15.59 -6.92 5.07
CA ARG A 6 16.88 -7.18 4.40
C ARG A 6 17.54 -5.89 3.90
N GLU A 7 16.76 -4.92 3.47
CA GLU A 7 17.21 -3.57 3.10
C GLU A 7 17.53 -2.70 4.33
N GLY A 8 17.29 -3.19 5.55
CA GLY A 8 17.66 -2.49 6.79
C GLY A 8 16.73 -1.33 7.17
N ILE A 9 15.56 -1.22 6.53
CA ILE A 9 14.61 -0.11 6.71
C ILE A 9 13.88 -0.22 8.07
N LEU A 10 13.75 -1.43 8.62
CA LEU A 10 13.05 -1.68 9.88
C LEU A 10 14.00 -1.64 11.11
N PRO A 11 13.59 -1.03 12.24
CA PRO A 11 14.31 -1.19 13.50
C PRO A 11 14.31 -2.69 13.89
N PHE A 12 15.46 -3.22 14.28
CA PHE A 12 15.70 -4.65 14.49
C PHE A 12 15.63 -5.52 13.22
N SER A 13 16.11 -4.99 12.08
CA SER A 13 16.24 -5.69 10.78
C SER A 13 16.72 -7.15 10.85
N ARG A 14 17.64 -7.47 11.76
CA ARG A 14 18.17 -8.83 11.97
C ARG A 14 17.13 -9.85 12.47
N PHE A 15 16.11 -9.38 13.21
CA PHE A 15 14.99 -10.21 13.66
C PHE A 15 13.98 -10.41 12.52
N TRP A 16 13.64 -9.33 11.81
CA TRP A 16 12.68 -9.33 10.70
C TRP A 16 13.19 -10.04 9.43
N ALA A 17 14.50 -10.04 9.19
CA ALA A 17 15.15 -10.75 8.09
C ALA A 17 15.47 -12.23 8.40
N SER A 18 15.11 -12.73 9.59
CA SER A 18 15.42 -14.09 10.01
C SER A 18 14.55 -15.14 9.32
N ASN A 19 15.19 -16.17 8.75
CA ASN A 19 14.55 -17.29 8.06
C ASN A 19 14.58 -18.60 8.88
N LYS A 20 14.91 -18.55 10.18
CA LYS A 20 15.00 -19.77 11.03
C LYS A 20 13.63 -20.17 11.59
N PRO A 21 13.31 -21.48 11.76
CA PRO A 21 14.15 -22.66 11.53
C PRO A 21 13.91 -23.41 10.19
N PHE A 22 12.85 -23.11 9.42
CA PHE A 22 12.49 -23.86 8.19
C PHE A 22 12.66 -23.06 6.88
N ASN A 23 13.59 -22.08 6.83
CA ASN A 23 13.68 -21.11 5.72
C ASN A 23 12.39 -20.29 5.48
N ALA A 24 11.45 -20.32 6.42
CA ALA A 24 10.22 -19.55 6.37
C ALA A 24 10.40 -18.23 7.16
N PRO A 25 9.86 -17.11 6.67
CA PRO A 25 9.88 -15.83 7.37
C PRO A 25 8.89 -15.82 8.54
N LEU A 26 9.22 -16.55 9.62
CA LEU A 26 8.33 -16.68 10.77
C LEU A 26 8.03 -15.34 11.43
N ALA A 27 9.00 -14.43 11.52
CA ALA A 27 8.79 -13.10 12.11
C ALA A 27 7.75 -12.27 11.33
N GLY A 28 7.84 -12.28 9.99
CA GLY A 28 6.88 -11.58 9.14
C GLY A 28 5.50 -12.23 9.14
N LEU A 29 5.43 -13.56 9.15
CA LEU A 29 4.16 -14.30 9.24
C LEU A 29 3.48 -14.09 10.59
N PHE A 30 4.25 -14.07 11.68
CA PHE A 30 3.75 -13.85 13.03
C PHE A 30 3.21 -12.43 13.21
N GLU A 31 3.93 -11.41 12.73
CA GLU A 31 3.43 -10.02 12.74
C GLU A 31 2.13 -9.90 11.94
N HIS A 32 2.10 -10.46 10.73
CA HIS A 32 0.89 -10.43 9.91
C HIS A 32 -0.29 -11.12 10.62
N TRP A 33 -0.05 -12.30 11.20
CA TRP A 33 -1.05 -13.03 11.98
C TRP A 33 -1.56 -12.22 13.18
N LEU A 34 -0.65 -11.58 13.94
CA LEU A 34 -0.99 -10.77 15.09
C LEU A 34 -1.86 -9.57 14.68
N ILE A 35 -1.47 -8.84 13.64
CA ILE A 35 -2.23 -7.71 13.12
C ILE A 35 -3.61 -8.18 12.63
N CYS A 36 -3.68 -9.30 11.91
CA CYS A 36 -4.95 -9.88 11.47
C CYS A 36 -5.89 -10.19 12.64
N ILE A 37 -5.38 -10.79 13.73
CA ILE A 37 -6.18 -11.06 14.93
C ILE A 37 -6.69 -9.77 15.55
N ILE A 38 -5.83 -8.76 15.73
CA ILE A 38 -6.23 -7.47 16.30
C ILE A 38 -7.32 -6.84 15.45
N VAL A 39 -7.15 -6.81 14.12
CA VAL A 39 -8.12 -6.23 13.19
C VAL A 39 -9.45 -6.97 13.20
N MET A 40 -9.44 -8.30 13.37
CA MET A 40 -10.68 -9.09 13.44
C MET A 40 -11.42 -8.96 14.77
N LEU A 41 -10.69 -8.80 15.89
CA LEU A 41 -11.28 -8.79 17.24
C LEU A 41 -11.54 -7.39 17.80
N ALA A 42 -10.86 -6.35 17.30
CA ALA A 42 -11.02 -4.99 17.80
C ALA A 42 -12.38 -4.33 17.47
N PRO A 43 -12.98 -4.49 16.27
CA PRO A 43 -14.23 -3.83 15.93
C PRO A 43 -15.46 -4.66 16.37
N PRO A 44 -16.55 -4.01 16.82
CA PRO A 44 -17.78 -4.69 17.20
C PRO A 44 -18.50 -5.30 15.96
N PRO A 45 -19.34 -6.35 16.15
CA PRO A 45 -19.93 -7.15 15.06
C PRO A 45 -20.83 -6.43 14.01
N GLY A 46 -21.06 -5.13 14.11
CA GLY A 46 -21.86 -4.35 13.15
C GLY A 46 -21.03 -3.49 12.19
N ASP A 47 -19.96 -2.88 12.70
CA ASP A 47 -19.11 -1.96 11.93
C ASP A 47 -17.85 -2.63 11.37
N ALA A 48 -17.57 -3.88 11.78
CA ALA A 48 -16.36 -4.60 11.40
C ALA A 48 -16.19 -4.73 9.87
N TYR A 49 -17.28 -4.93 9.12
CA TYR A 49 -17.19 -5.04 7.65
C TYR A 49 -16.74 -3.73 6.98
N ASN A 50 -17.40 -2.61 7.30
CA ASN A 50 -17.04 -1.29 6.76
C ASN A 50 -15.66 -0.85 7.25
N PHE A 51 -15.33 -1.12 8.51
CA PHE A 51 -14.00 -0.86 9.07
C PHE A 51 -12.93 -1.64 8.30
N LEU A 52 -13.13 -2.94 8.06
CA LEU A 52 -12.17 -3.78 7.34
C LEU A 52 -12.03 -3.34 5.88
N LEU A 53 -13.14 -3.01 5.21
CA LEU A 53 -13.11 -2.45 3.85
C LEU A 53 -12.31 -1.15 3.79
N ASN A 54 -12.54 -0.23 4.73
CA ASN A 54 -11.81 1.04 4.80
C ASN A 54 -10.33 0.81 5.13
N LEU A 55 -10.03 -0.10 6.05
CA LEU A 55 -8.67 -0.45 6.46
C LEU A 55 -7.84 -1.01 5.31
N ILE A 56 -8.43 -1.78 4.40
CA ILE A 56 -7.74 -2.33 3.23
C ILE A 56 -7.69 -1.31 2.09
N SER A 57 -8.85 -0.72 1.76
CA SER A 57 -8.99 0.11 0.55
C SER A 57 -8.29 1.44 0.67
N TYR A 58 -8.28 2.04 1.87
CA TYR A 58 -7.74 3.39 2.06
C TYR A 58 -6.21 3.46 1.93
N PRO A 59 -5.41 2.60 2.62
CA PRO A 59 -3.96 2.57 2.41
C PRO A 59 -3.59 2.19 0.98
N LEU A 60 -4.35 1.28 0.34
CA LEU A 60 -4.14 0.90 -1.05
C LEU A 60 -4.31 2.11 -1.99
N ALA A 61 -5.36 2.92 -1.78
CA ALA A 61 -5.57 4.13 -2.57
C ALA A 61 -4.40 5.11 -2.42
N ILE A 62 -3.90 5.32 -1.20
CA ILE A 62 -2.72 6.17 -0.95
C ILE A 62 -1.49 5.65 -1.70
N ILE A 63 -1.19 4.35 -1.58
CA ILE A 63 -0.06 3.72 -2.28
C ILE A 63 -0.21 3.87 -3.80
N ASN A 64 -1.41 3.66 -4.33
CA ASN A 64 -1.70 3.83 -5.75
C ASN A 64 -1.51 5.27 -6.23
N VAL A 65 -1.83 6.28 -5.41
CA VAL A 65 -1.50 7.68 -5.71
C VAL A 65 0.01 7.86 -5.84
N PHE A 66 0.80 7.34 -4.90
CA PHE A 66 2.26 7.42 -4.97
C PHE A 66 2.84 6.68 -6.16
N VAL A 67 2.34 5.48 -6.48
CA VAL A 67 2.78 4.69 -7.64
C VAL A 67 2.45 5.41 -8.94
N ALA A 68 1.21 5.91 -9.08
CA ALA A 68 0.79 6.65 -10.27
C ALA A 68 1.57 7.96 -10.42
N GLY A 69 1.82 8.68 -9.31
CA GLY A 69 2.60 9.91 -9.29
C GLY A 69 4.06 9.68 -9.66
N GLY A 70 4.66 8.62 -9.11
CA GLY A 70 6.01 8.17 -9.49
C GLY A 70 6.11 7.82 -10.97
N LEU A 71 5.08 7.17 -11.53
CA LEU A 71 5.02 6.83 -12.94
C LEU A 71 4.87 8.07 -13.84
N VAL A 72 4.04 9.05 -13.45
CA VAL A 72 3.94 10.34 -14.15
C VAL A 72 5.29 11.08 -14.12
N HIS A 73 5.94 11.15 -12.95
CA HIS A 73 7.24 11.78 -12.80
C HIS A 73 8.30 11.11 -13.67
N LEU A 74 8.31 9.77 -13.71
CA LEU A 74 9.22 8.99 -14.55
C LEU A 74 8.97 9.21 -16.05
N TYR A 75 7.71 9.34 -16.47
CA TYR A 75 7.39 9.65 -17.86
C TYR A 75 7.80 11.06 -18.28
N LEU A 76 7.68 12.05 -17.37
CA LEU A 76 8.14 13.42 -17.63
C LEU A 76 9.66 13.51 -17.74
N ASN A 77 10.38 12.73 -16.93
CA ASN A 77 11.85 12.72 -16.93
C ASN A 77 12.44 11.56 -17.76
N ARG A 78 11.66 10.98 -18.68
CA ARG A 78 12.03 9.75 -19.41
C ARG A 78 13.36 9.88 -20.17
N SER A 79 13.67 11.07 -20.68
CA SER A 79 14.92 11.35 -21.40
C SER A 79 16.15 11.38 -20.49
N ALA A 80 16.00 11.78 -19.22
CA ALA A 80 17.12 11.87 -18.29
C ALA A 80 17.52 10.51 -17.67
N TRP A 81 16.58 9.55 -17.60
CA TRP A 81 16.79 8.26 -16.93
C TRP A 81 16.97 7.08 -17.90
N ASN A 82 16.98 7.34 -19.21
CA ASN A 82 17.07 6.34 -20.28
C ASN A 82 16.16 5.11 -20.06
N TRP A 83 14.95 5.37 -19.55
CA TRP A 83 14.04 4.33 -19.09
C TRP A 83 13.24 3.76 -20.28
N ASN A 84 13.54 2.51 -20.64
CA ASN A 84 12.85 1.76 -21.69
C ASN A 84 12.08 0.56 -21.10
N PRO A 85 10.81 0.74 -20.69
CA PRO A 85 10.04 -0.34 -20.09
C PRO A 85 9.56 -1.31 -21.18
N PRO A 86 9.50 -2.63 -20.90
CA PRO A 86 8.96 -3.63 -21.82
C PRO A 86 7.45 -3.50 -22.04
N PHE A 87 6.76 -2.85 -21.10
CA PHE A 87 5.33 -2.51 -21.17
C PHE A 87 5.14 -1.06 -20.75
N SER A 88 4.47 -0.24 -21.58
CA SER A 88 4.18 1.16 -21.27
C SER A 88 2.68 1.42 -21.23
N ALA A 89 2.17 1.90 -20.10
CA ALA A 89 0.83 2.48 -20.03
C ALA A 89 0.82 3.86 -20.72
N SER A 90 -0.26 4.21 -21.41
CA SER A 90 -0.39 5.54 -22.00
C SER A 90 -0.52 6.60 -20.90
N LEU A 91 0.16 7.74 -21.09
CA LEU A 91 0.13 8.86 -20.14
C LEU A 91 -1.29 9.27 -19.69
N PRO A 92 -2.30 9.37 -20.60
CA PRO A 92 -3.66 9.69 -20.20
C PRO A 92 -4.29 8.69 -19.23
N VAL A 93 -4.00 7.39 -19.39
CA VAL A 93 -4.52 6.33 -18.51
C VAL A 93 -3.91 6.45 -17.11
N VAL A 94 -2.62 6.76 -17.03
CA VAL A 94 -1.94 6.97 -15.74
C VAL A 94 -2.48 8.20 -15.02
N ILE A 95 -2.70 9.30 -15.75
CA ILE A 95 -3.30 10.51 -15.18
C ILE A 95 -4.72 10.24 -14.67
N PHE A 96 -5.53 9.53 -15.46
CA PHE A 96 -6.87 9.14 -15.03
C PHE A 96 -6.83 8.28 -13.76
N PHE A 97 -5.97 7.25 -13.73
CA PHE A 97 -5.78 6.40 -12.55
C PHE A 97 -5.31 7.19 -11.33
N LEU A 98 -4.40 8.16 -11.51
CA LEU A 98 -3.96 9.06 -10.44
C LEU A 98 -5.13 9.89 -9.89
N LEU A 99 -5.92 10.51 -10.76
CA LEU A 99 -7.09 11.29 -10.36
C LEU A 99 -8.14 10.43 -9.64
N SER A 100 -8.40 9.21 -10.11
CA SER A 100 -9.32 8.27 -9.46
C SER A 100 -8.85 7.89 -8.06
N ASN A 101 -7.56 7.60 -7.86
CA ASN A 101 -7.06 7.26 -6.53
C ASN A 101 -7.00 8.48 -5.60
N ILE A 102 -6.71 9.69 -6.12
CA ILE A 102 -6.81 10.93 -5.33
C ILE A 102 -8.25 11.14 -4.87
N TYR A 103 -9.23 10.92 -5.76
CA TYR A 103 -10.64 11.00 -5.38
C TYR A 103 -10.98 10.02 -4.26
N LEU A 104 -10.52 8.76 -4.32
CA LEU A 104 -10.75 7.77 -3.26
C LEU A 104 -10.10 8.16 -1.92
N VAL A 105 -8.97 8.87 -1.94
CA VAL A 105 -8.33 9.38 -0.72
C VAL A 105 -9.09 10.58 -0.14
N VAL A 106 -9.63 11.45 -1.00
CA VAL A 106 -10.34 12.67 -0.58
C VAL A 106 -11.81 12.40 -0.21
N ALA A 107 -12.45 11.40 -0.82
CA ALA A 107 -13.88 11.10 -0.65
C ALA A 107 -14.33 10.96 0.82
N PRO A 108 -13.57 10.30 1.73
CA PRO A 108 -13.95 10.22 3.13
C PRO A 108 -13.94 11.56 3.88
N PHE A 109 -13.23 12.58 3.37
CA PHE A 109 -13.15 13.91 3.98
C PHE A 109 -14.26 14.84 3.51
N VAL A 110 -15.01 14.47 2.47
CA VAL A 110 -16.16 15.27 2.01
C VAL A 110 -17.34 14.91 2.91
N PRO A 111 -17.76 15.82 3.80
CA PRO A 111 -18.89 15.55 4.68
C PRO A 111 -20.15 15.33 3.83
N PRO A 112 -21.04 14.40 4.22
CA PRO A 112 -22.32 14.24 3.54
C PRO A 112 -23.07 15.58 3.56
N PRO A 113 -23.79 15.93 2.48
CA PRO A 113 -24.66 17.10 2.49
C PRO A 113 -25.81 16.86 3.48
N THR A 114 -25.59 17.33 4.72
CA THR A 114 -26.54 17.44 5.84
C THR A 114 -27.08 16.11 6.46
N PRO A 115 -27.51 16.12 7.74
CA PRO A 115 -27.60 14.93 8.60
C PRO A 115 -28.74 13.97 8.28
#